data_AF-K0T9T2-F1
#
_entry.id   AF-K0T9T2-F1
#
_cell.length_a   1.000
_cell.length_b   1.000
_cell.length_c   1.000
_cell.angle_alpha   90.00
_cell.angle_beta   90.00
_cell.angle_gamma   90.00
#
_symmetry.space_group_name_H-M   'P 1'
#
loop_
_entity.id
_entity.type
_entity.pdbx_description
1 polymer ?
#
loop_
_entity_poly.entity_id
_entity_poly.type
_entity_poly.pdbx_seq_one_letter_code
_entity_poly.pdbx_strand_id
1 'polypeptide(L)'
;MAAIVRTVGDKLMGTAARLYQNALGSQLAQYGLRYEDLLNEEEKEVKEALSLADPDVLTARNRRLKRAIDLSYKKKSLQDYAPDMELDLFKKEIYADIEKIRARDNEYAQLNAHKGA
;
A
#
# COMPACT_ATOMS: atom_id res chain seq x y z
N MET A 1 -13.73 -23.89 23.75
CA MET A 1 -12.27 -23.78 23.57
C MET A 1 -11.86 -23.13 22.24
N ALA A 2 -12.44 -23.50 21.08
CA ALA A 2 -12.07 -22.90 19.78
C ALA A 2 -12.27 -21.38 19.68
N ALA A 3 -13.34 -20.82 20.25
CA ALA A 3 -13.60 -19.37 20.23
C ALA A 3 -12.57 -18.59 21.08
N ILE A 4 -12.16 -19.13 22.24
CA ILE A 4 -11.16 -18.50 23.12
C ILE A 4 -9.79 -18.50 22.43
N VAL A 5 -9.39 -19.64 21.83
CA VAL A 5 -8.14 -19.73 21.04
C VAL A 5 -8.14 -18.74 19.88
N ARG A 6 -9.26 -18.59 19.17
CA ARG A 6 -9.41 -17.60 18.10
C ARG A 6 -9.26 -16.16 18.63
N THR A 7 -9.98 -15.79 19.69
CA THR A 7 -9.89 -14.43 20.26
C THR A 7 -8.51 -14.08 20.84
N VAL A 8 -7.78 -15.05 21.39
CA VAL A 8 -6.41 -14.84 21.89
C VAL A 8 -5.44 -14.72 20.70
N GLY A 9 -5.60 -15.57 19.69
CA GLY A 9 -4.84 -15.49 18.44
C GLY A 9 -5.03 -14.14 17.74
N ASP A 10 -6.27 -13.68 17.62
CA ASP A 10 -6.62 -12.38 17.00
C ASP A 10 -5.99 -11.20 17.77
N LYS A 11 -5.97 -11.26 19.12
CA LYS A 11 -5.33 -10.24 19.94
C LYS A 11 -3.81 -10.21 19.76
N LEU A 12 -3.16 -11.37 19.73
CA LEU A 12 -1.71 -11.48 19.53
C LEU A 12 -1.30 -11.02 18.12
N MET A 13 -2.09 -11.37 17.10
CA MET A 13 -1.86 -10.87 15.75
C MET A 13 -2.09 -9.36 15.65
N GLY A 14 -3.10 -8.83 16.36
CA GLY A 14 -3.35 -7.40 16.42
C GLY A 14 -2.20 -6.61 17.05
N THR A 15 -1.57 -7.13 18.11
CA THR A 15 -0.40 -6.46 18.72
C THR A 15 0.83 -6.52 17.80
N ALA A 16 1.10 -7.67 17.19
CA ALA A 16 2.18 -7.82 16.22
C ALA A 16 2.00 -6.88 15.01
N ALA A 17 0.79 -6.79 14.47
CA ALA A 17 0.46 -5.91 13.34
C ALA A 17 0.69 -4.44 13.69
N ARG A 18 0.34 -3.99 14.90
CA ARG A 18 0.59 -2.60 15.35
C ARG A 18 2.08 -2.30 15.47
N LEU A 19 2.87 -3.23 16.01
CA LEU A 19 4.32 -3.07 16.10
C LEU A 19 4.94 -2.96 14.71
N TYR A 20 4.52 -3.83 13.79
CA TYR A 20 4.94 -3.77 12.39
C TYR A 20 4.54 -2.45 11.72
N GLN A 21 3.28 -2.03 11.87
CA GLN A 21 2.77 -0.79 11.29
C GLN A 21 3.56 0.43 11.80
N ASN A 22 3.89 0.47 13.08
CA ASN A 22 4.69 1.56 13.65
C ASN A 22 6.12 1.57 13.11
N ALA A 23 6.77 0.41 13.04
CA ALA A 23 8.13 0.28 12.50
C ALA A 23 8.18 0.67 11.01
N LEU A 24 7.21 0.20 10.22
CA LEU A 24 7.10 0.55 8.81
C LEU A 24 6.74 2.03 8.62
N GLY A 25 5.84 2.56 9.44
CA GLY A 25 5.45 3.97 9.40
C GLY A 25 6.66 4.89 9.63
N SER A 26 7.51 4.55 10.60
CA SER A 26 8.78 5.25 10.84
C SER A 26 9.67 5.27 9.58
N GLN A 27 9.83 4.12 8.91
CA GLN A 27 10.63 4.03 7.68
C GLN A 27 10.02 4.80 6.51
N LEU A 28 8.70 4.70 6.31
CA LEU A 28 7.99 5.45 5.28
C LEU A 28 8.12 6.96 5.50
N ALA A 29 8.03 7.41 6.75
CA ALA A 29 8.17 8.82 7.13
C ALA A 29 9.56 9.38 6.79
N GLN A 30 10.63 8.57 6.90
CA GLN A 30 11.98 9.00 6.53
C GLN A 30 12.11 9.40 5.06
N TYR A 31 11.29 8.82 4.18
CA TYR A 31 11.32 9.11 2.74
C TYR A 31 10.10 9.93 2.27
N GLY A 32 9.11 10.13 3.15
CA GLY A 32 7.82 10.72 2.79
C GLY A 32 7.02 9.86 1.81
N LEU A 33 7.15 8.53 1.89
CA LEU A 33 6.38 7.60 1.10
C LEU A 33 5.05 7.28 1.78
N ARG A 34 4.06 6.90 0.98
CA ARG A 34 2.86 6.21 1.46
C ARG A 34 3.04 4.71 1.29
N TYR A 35 2.27 3.94 2.07
CA TYR A 35 2.28 2.48 1.97
C TYR A 35 1.91 1.99 0.56
N GLU A 36 0.95 2.63 -0.10
CA GLU A 36 0.56 2.29 -1.48
C GLU A 36 1.66 2.56 -2.52
N ASP A 37 2.62 3.44 -2.21
CA ASP A 37 3.75 3.70 -3.12
C ASP A 37 4.69 2.47 -3.19
N LEU A 38 4.60 1.52 -2.25
CA LEU A 38 5.37 0.28 -2.22
C LEU A 38 4.76 -0.85 -3.08
N LEU A 39 3.53 -0.66 -3.60
CA LEU A 39 2.87 -1.66 -4.43
C LEU A 39 3.63 -1.87 -5.74
N ASN A 40 3.77 -3.13 -6.17
CA ASN A 40 4.47 -3.48 -7.40
C ASN A 40 3.64 -3.05 -8.61
N GLU A 41 4.17 -2.14 -9.41
CA GLU A 41 3.50 -1.61 -10.61
C GLU A 41 3.34 -2.64 -11.73
N GLU A 42 4.11 -3.74 -11.70
CA GLU A 42 4.00 -4.82 -12.67
C GLU A 42 2.90 -5.83 -12.30
N GLU A 43 2.33 -5.75 -11.10
CA GLU A 43 1.13 -6.51 -10.76
C GLU A 43 -0.04 -5.98 -11.59
N LYS A 44 -0.75 -6.87 -12.29
CA LYS A 44 -1.77 -6.52 -13.29
C LYS A 44 -2.83 -5.57 -12.72
N GLU A 45 -3.33 -5.87 -11.54
CA GLU A 45 -4.42 -5.13 -10.88
C GLU A 45 -3.95 -3.77 -10.39
N VAL A 46 -2.69 -3.66 -9.93
CA VAL A 46 -2.07 -2.39 -9.55
C VAL A 46 -1.86 -1.52 -10.78
N LYS A 47 -1.33 -2.10 -11.87
CA LYS A 47 -1.11 -1.41 -13.14
C LYS A 47 -2.40 -0.84 -13.71
N GLU A 48 -3.45 -1.65 -13.70
CA GLU A 48 -4.77 -1.23 -14.17
C GLU A 48 -5.35 -0.14 -13.26
N ALA A 49 -5.30 -0.31 -11.93
CA ALA A 49 -5.77 0.71 -11.00
C ALA A 49 -5.04 2.05 -11.19
N LEU A 50 -3.72 2.02 -11.38
CA LEU A 50 -2.93 3.21 -11.68
C LEU A 50 -3.32 3.84 -13.01
N SER A 51 -3.62 3.05 -14.05
CA SER A 51 -4.04 3.58 -15.35
C SER A 51 -5.40 4.28 -15.32
N LEU A 52 -6.27 3.90 -14.37
CA LEU A 52 -7.61 4.46 -14.17
C LEU A 52 -7.66 5.56 -13.10
N ALA A 53 -6.60 5.70 -12.30
CA ALA A 53 -6.54 6.66 -11.22
C ALA A 53 -6.59 8.10 -11.73
N ASP A 54 -7.06 9.01 -10.86
CA ASP A 54 -7.06 10.43 -11.13
C ASP A 54 -5.62 10.92 -11.46
N PRO A 55 -5.42 11.75 -12.51
CA PRO A 55 -4.12 12.28 -12.87
C PRO A 55 -3.38 12.98 -11.72
N ASP A 56 -4.09 13.61 -10.79
CA ASP A 56 -3.50 14.26 -9.62
C ASP A 56 -2.94 13.25 -8.62
N VAL A 57 -3.61 12.10 -8.44
CA VAL A 57 -3.14 10.99 -7.60
C VAL A 57 -1.84 10.43 -8.19
N LEU A 58 -1.79 10.20 -9.50
CA LEU A 58 -0.59 9.72 -10.19
C LEU A 58 0.56 10.72 -10.10
N THR A 59 0.27 12.01 -10.31
CA THR A 59 1.27 13.08 -10.20
C THR A 59 1.83 13.16 -8.80
N ALA A 60 0.97 13.09 -7.77
CA ALA A 60 1.38 13.11 -6.37
C ALA A 60 2.23 11.88 -6.01
N ARG A 61 1.82 10.67 -6.44
CA ARG A 61 2.59 9.43 -6.27
C ARG A 61 3.98 9.53 -6.89
N ASN A 62 4.06 9.98 -8.15
CA ASN A 62 5.33 10.16 -8.85
C ASN A 62 6.26 11.17 -8.16
N ARG A 63 5.71 12.25 -7.59
CA ARG A 63 6.50 13.22 -6.80
C ARG A 63 7.06 12.59 -5.54
N ARG A 64 6.27 11.78 -4.81
CA ARG A 64 6.74 11.05 -3.61
C ARG A 64 7.84 10.06 -3.95
N LEU A 65 7.67 9.26 -4.99
CA LEU A 65 8.67 8.28 -5.44
C LEU A 65 9.98 8.96 -5.86
N LYS A 66 9.92 10.02 -6.67
CA LYS A 66 11.12 10.80 -7.06
C LYS A 66 11.85 11.38 -5.84
N ARG A 67 11.11 11.94 -4.89
CA ARG A 67 11.68 12.44 -3.64
C ARG A 67 12.35 11.33 -2.83
N ALA A 68 11.71 10.18 -2.69
CA ALA A 68 12.27 9.05 -1.96
C ALA A 68 13.57 8.55 -2.59
N ILE A 69 13.62 8.45 -3.92
CA ILE A 69 14.83 8.09 -4.68
C ILE A 69 15.95 9.11 -4.41
N ASP A 70 15.63 10.41 -4.48
CA ASP A 70 16.59 11.50 -4.24
C ASP A 70 17.14 11.47 -2.80
N LEU A 71 16.26 11.34 -1.80
CA LEU A 71 16.65 11.22 -0.38
C LEU A 71 17.50 9.97 -0.12
N SER A 72 17.13 8.83 -0.72
CA SER A 72 17.87 7.57 -0.63
C SER A 72 19.27 7.67 -1.22
N TYR A 73 19.39 8.33 -2.38
CA TYR A 73 20.67 8.61 -3.02
C TYR A 73 21.54 9.52 -2.16
N LYS A 74 20.95 10.59 -1.61
CA LYS A 74 21.63 11.57 -0.75
C LYS A 74 21.95 11.08 0.66
N LYS A 75 21.42 9.92 1.07
CA LYS A 75 21.48 9.42 2.46
C LYS A 75 20.95 10.44 3.45
N LYS A 76 19.82 11.07 3.11
CA LYS A 76 19.12 12.07 3.92
C LYS A 76 17.70 11.63 4.23
N SER A 77 17.15 12.17 5.30
CA SER A 77 15.74 11.97 5.68
C SER A 77 14.88 13.12 5.17
N LEU A 78 13.57 12.91 5.05
CA LEU A 78 12.63 13.98 4.73
C LEU A 78 12.65 15.06 5.82
N GLN A 79 12.80 14.66 7.08
CA GLN A 79 12.82 15.55 8.23
C GLN A 79 14.00 16.53 8.19
N ASP A 80 15.10 16.18 7.48
CA ASP A 80 16.23 17.08 7.26
C ASP A 80 15.84 18.32 6.42
N TYR A 81 14.78 18.22 5.63
CA TYR A 81 14.30 19.26 4.71
C TYR A 81 12.94 19.84 5.08
N ALA A 82 12.06 19.01 5.65
CA ALA A 82 10.69 19.35 5.98
C ALA A 82 10.31 18.71 7.34
N PRO A 83 10.81 19.25 8.46
CA PRO A 83 10.64 18.66 9.79
C PRO A 83 9.18 18.62 10.26
N ASP A 84 8.39 19.63 9.88
CA ASP A 84 6.99 19.80 10.31
C ASP A 84 5.98 19.26 9.28
N MET A 85 6.43 18.43 8.34
CA MET A 85 5.54 17.91 7.29
C MET A 85 4.57 16.89 7.88
N GLU A 86 3.27 17.15 7.73
CA GLU A 86 2.23 16.19 8.04
C GLU A 86 2.19 15.07 7.00
N LEU A 87 2.25 13.82 7.46
CA LEU A 87 2.33 12.65 6.60
C LEU A 87 1.16 11.69 6.88
N ASP A 88 0.30 11.54 5.88
CA ASP A 88 -0.70 10.48 5.86
C ASP A 88 -0.13 9.24 5.17
N LEU A 89 0.61 8.43 5.94
CA LEU A 89 1.40 7.29 5.46
C LEU A 89 0.56 6.11 4.99
N PHE A 90 -0.63 5.94 5.58
CA PHE A 90 -1.51 4.79 5.32
C PHE A 90 -2.80 5.18 4.61
N LYS A 91 -2.84 6.37 3.99
CA LYS A 91 -3.93 6.79 3.10
C LYS A 91 -4.12 5.77 1.99
N LYS A 92 -5.37 5.36 1.78
CA LYS A 92 -5.77 4.49 0.68
C LYS A 92 -6.35 5.35 -0.45
N GLU A 93 -5.63 5.50 -1.54
CA GLU A 93 -6.07 6.22 -2.75
C GLU A 93 -6.43 5.26 -3.87
N ILE A 94 -5.64 4.20 -4.09
CA ILE A 94 -5.85 3.24 -5.18
C ILE A 94 -6.28 1.85 -4.72
N TYR A 95 -6.12 1.53 -3.43
CA TYR A 95 -6.41 0.18 -2.90
C TYR A 95 -7.86 -0.25 -3.14
N ALA A 96 -8.81 0.68 -3.01
CA ALA A 96 -10.22 0.40 -3.25
C ALA A 96 -10.50 -0.04 -4.70
N ASP A 97 -9.77 0.53 -5.67
CA ASP A 97 -9.93 0.17 -7.07
C ASP A 97 -9.21 -1.14 -7.39
N ILE A 98 -8.05 -1.41 -6.77
CA ILE A 98 -7.39 -2.72 -6.84
C ILE A 98 -8.33 -3.84 -6.34
N GLU A 99 -9.02 -3.63 -5.23
CA GLU A 99 -9.99 -4.61 -4.70
C GLU A 99 -11.15 -4.86 -5.67
N LYS A 100 -11.68 -3.81 -6.31
CA LYS A 100 -12.74 -3.95 -7.33
C LYS A 100 -12.23 -4.74 -8.55
N ILE A 101 -11.03 -4.43 -9.03
CA ILE A 101 -10.41 -5.11 -10.17
C ILE A 101 -10.17 -6.59 -9.85
N ARG A 102 -9.65 -6.91 -8.65
CA ARG A 102 -9.49 -8.29 -8.18
C ARG A 102 -10.83 -9.03 -8.10
N ALA A 103 -11.86 -8.38 -7.56
CA ALA A 103 -13.19 -8.99 -7.46
C ALA A 103 -13.77 -9.31 -8.85
N ARG A 104 -13.66 -8.37 -9.79
CA ARG A 104 -14.03 -8.54 -11.20
C ARG A 104 -13.27 -9.70 -11.86
N ASP A 105 -11.95 -9.75 -11.68
CA ASP A 105 -11.11 -10.79 -12.28
C ASP A 105 -11.43 -12.19 -11.71
N ASN A 106 -11.74 -12.26 -10.41
CA ASN A 106 -12.24 -13.48 -9.77
C ASN A 106 -13.59 -13.93 -10.34
N GLU A 107 -14.53 -13.01 -10.57
CA GLU A 107 -15.81 -13.31 -11.23
C GLU A 107 -15.58 -13.86 -12.65
N TYR A 108 -14.74 -13.19 -13.46
CA TYR A 108 -14.39 -13.67 -14.80
C TYR A 108 -13.77 -15.06 -14.79
N ALA A 109 -12.90 -15.36 -13.82
CA ALA A 109 -12.30 -16.67 -13.66
C ALA A 109 -13.35 -17.74 -13.33
N GLN A 110 -14.30 -17.43 -12.43
CA GLN A 110 -15.39 -18.34 -12.06
C GLN A 110 -16.32 -18.63 -13.24
N LEU A 111 -16.71 -17.61 -14.01
CA LEU A 111 -17.58 -17.76 -15.18
C LEU A 111 -16.91 -18.61 -16.28
N ASN A 112 -15.59 -18.48 -16.45
CA ASN A 112 -14.84 -19.22 -17.46
C ASN A 112 -14.25 -20.55 -16.94
N ALA A 113 -14.54 -20.95 -15.70
CA ALA A 113 -13.97 -22.17 -15.11
C ALA A 113 -14.26 -23.44 -15.92
N HIS A 114 -15.36 -23.47 -16.69
CA HIS A 114 -15.73 -24.58 -17.56
C HIS A 114 -14.84 -24.74 -18.81
N LYS A 115 -14.02 -23.75 -19.17
CA LYS A 115 -13.15 -23.79 -20.37
C LYS A 115 -11.80 -24.46 -20.13
N GLY A 116 -11.50 -24.83 -18.87
CA GLY A 116 -10.23 -25.44 -18.46
C GLY A 116 -10.31 -26.93 -18.13
N ALA A 117 -11.40 -27.61 -18.48
CA ALA A 117 -11.57 -29.06 -18.36
C ALA A 117 -11.32 -29.77 -19.70
#